data_AF-A0A7Y3FX79-F1
#
_entry.id   AF-A0A7Y3FX79-F1
#
_cell.length_a   1.000
_cell.length_b   1.000
_cell.length_c   1.000
_cell.angle_alpha   90.00
_cell.angle_beta   90.00
_cell.angle_gamma   90.00
#
_symmetry.space_group_name_H-M   'P 1'
#
loop_
_entity.id
_entity.type
_entity.pdbx_description
1 polymer ?
#
loop_
_entity_poly.entity_id
_entity_poly.type
_entity_poly.pdbx_seq_one_letter_code
_entity_poly.pdbx_strand_id
1 'polypeptide(L)'
;MFVLDLIPAPTLRDVADILFLTFVTYQLYVWFRETRALRVLIGLLVLGAIYSLAKMWGFFLTTRVFQILWQVLLILLLILFQSEIRQVLEKVSPLRFLRTRKRSFHGAFVKSLIRTVFELADEKTGALIVLVRNDNPDEFIHSGHTIMALPESSLIKTIFSRHTPAHDGAIILSQDYITQMGCVLPLSEKKGIPEQYGTRHRAAVGISEKTDAVCIVVSEERSEVSTVTAGEIKTWEEPEHLAKQLKDWLGITESPSVKPKEYLKLAFVKNWGAKLGALAMVSVAWLILASQQEVKIDMIAQVKHVNIPAELILGPHSAKSVSLTLSGSRNSIKALKAQGVGVYVDLERLSSGTHQILLSAKNIDLPLGISVNNVRPKSIRINLEPLKKKVR
;
A
#
# COMPACT_ATOMS: atom_id res chain seq x y z
N MET A 1 -37.34 0.68 2.31
CA MET A 1 -36.63 1.97 2.13
C MET A 1 -35.83 2.34 3.39
N PHE A 2 -35.02 1.42 3.96
CA PHE A 2 -34.49 1.59 5.34
C PHE A 2 -32.99 1.28 5.52
N VAL A 3 -32.24 0.90 4.47
CA VAL A 3 -30.80 0.57 4.61
C VAL A 3 -29.89 1.75 4.25
N LEU A 4 -30.36 2.67 3.39
CA LEU A 4 -29.58 3.83 2.94
C LEU A 4 -29.49 4.96 3.99
N ASP A 5 -30.42 5.04 4.94
CA ASP A 5 -30.36 6.01 6.07
C ASP A 5 -29.44 5.55 7.21
N LEU A 6 -28.98 4.29 7.18
CA LEU A 6 -27.99 3.76 8.14
C LEU A 6 -26.54 4.05 7.72
N ILE A 7 -26.31 4.45 6.46
CA ILE A 7 -24.96 4.72 5.95
C ILE A 7 -24.66 6.21 6.16
N PRO A 8 -23.72 6.57 7.05
CA PRO A 8 -23.31 7.96 7.20
C PRO A 8 -22.81 8.47 5.85
N ALA A 9 -23.28 9.64 5.41
CA ALA A 9 -22.70 10.29 4.24
C ALA A 9 -21.18 10.42 4.44
N PRO A 10 -20.35 9.89 3.52
CA PRO A 10 -18.91 9.87 3.70
C PRO A 10 -18.39 11.31 3.70
N THR A 11 -17.57 11.67 4.70
CA THR A 11 -16.90 12.96 4.69
C THR A 11 -15.80 12.97 3.62
N LEU A 12 -15.36 14.16 3.19
CA LEU A 12 -14.27 14.26 2.21
C LEU A 12 -12.99 13.51 2.68
N ARG A 13 -12.77 13.47 4.00
CA ARG A 13 -11.69 12.71 4.63
C ARG A 13 -11.89 11.20 4.48
N ASP A 14 -13.11 10.72 4.66
CA ASP A 14 -13.45 9.30 4.49
C ASP A 14 -13.30 8.87 3.02
N VAL A 15 -13.70 9.72 2.07
CA VAL A 15 -13.52 9.47 0.63
C VAL A 15 -12.03 9.40 0.27
N ALA A 16 -11.21 10.33 0.78
CA ALA A 16 -9.77 10.31 0.56
C ALA A 16 -9.12 9.05 1.15
N ASP A 17 -9.55 8.62 2.34
CA ASP A 17 -9.07 7.41 3.01
C ASP A 17 -9.45 6.15 2.21
N ILE A 18 -10.69 6.05 1.75
CA ILE A 18 -11.16 4.95 0.88
C ILE A 18 -10.35 4.90 -0.42
N LEU A 19 -10.12 6.04 -1.07
CA LEU A 19 -9.34 6.09 -2.32
C LEU A 19 -7.89 5.66 -2.08
N PHE A 20 -7.26 6.14 -1.01
CA PHE A 20 -5.89 5.77 -0.65
C PHE A 20 -5.79 4.27 -0.34
N LEU A 21 -6.67 3.75 0.52
CA LEU A 21 -6.72 2.33 0.85
C LEU A 21 -7.01 1.46 -0.38
N THR A 22 -7.87 1.92 -1.30
CA THR A 22 -8.15 1.22 -2.56
C THR A 22 -6.90 1.14 -3.44
N PHE A 23 -6.16 2.23 -3.56
CA PHE A 23 -4.90 2.25 -4.31
C PHE A 23 -3.88 1.29 -3.70
N VAL A 24 -3.65 1.34 -2.39
CA VAL A 24 -2.73 0.45 -1.67
C VAL A 24 -3.16 -1.01 -1.81
N THR A 25 -4.45 -1.31 -1.62
CA THR A 25 -5.03 -2.65 -1.74
C THR A 25 -4.87 -3.22 -3.14
N TYR A 26 -5.13 -2.40 -4.17
CA TYR A 26 -4.92 -2.81 -5.56
C TYR A 26 -3.45 -3.11 -5.85
N GLN A 27 -2.54 -2.30 -5.33
CA GLN A 27 -1.11 -2.51 -5.51
C GLN A 27 -0.64 -3.80 -4.84
N LEU A 28 -1.11 -4.09 -3.63
CA LEU A 28 -0.88 -5.36 -2.94
C LEU A 28 -1.46 -6.53 -3.75
N TYR A 29 -2.68 -6.41 -4.28
CA TYR A 29 -3.29 -7.45 -5.13
C TYR A 29 -2.42 -7.77 -6.36
N VAL A 30 -1.97 -6.74 -7.10
CA VAL A 30 -1.13 -6.94 -8.29
C VAL A 30 0.18 -7.64 -7.95
N TRP A 31 0.77 -7.33 -6.79
CA TRP A 31 1.99 -7.99 -6.32
C TRP A 31 1.77 -9.43 -5.89
N PHE A 32 0.63 -9.74 -5.24
CA PHE A 32 0.36 -11.08 -4.74
C PHE A 32 -0.27 -12.03 -5.75
N ARG A 33 -0.88 -11.55 -6.84
CA ARG A 33 -1.69 -12.42 -7.74
C ARG A 33 -0.91 -13.56 -8.38
N GLU A 34 0.38 -13.35 -8.60
CA GLU A 34 1.29 -14.34 -9.21
C GLU A 34 2.00 -15.22 -8.15
N THR A 35 1.73 -15.00 -6.86
CA THR A 35 2.42 -15.70 -5.76
C THR A 35 1.54 -16.77 -5.11
N ARG A 36 2.18 -17.70 -4.40
CA ARG A 36 1.48 -18.69 -3.54
C ARG A 36 0.68 -18.04 -2.41
N ALA A 37 0.84 -16.73 -2.17
CA ALA A 37 0.18 -15.97 -1.11
C ALA A 37 -1.35 -16.05 -1.16
N LEU A 38 -1.95 -16.06 -2.36
CA LEU A 38 -3.42 -16.13 -2.49
C LEU A 38 -4.01 -17.41 -1.88
N ARG A 39 -3.34 -18.56 -2.04
CA ARG A 39 -3.78 -19.81 -1.42
C ARG A 39 -3.71 -19.75 0.10
N VAL A 40 -2.66 -19.13 0.64
CA VAL A 40 -2.51 -18.94 2.09
C VAL A 40 -3.58 -17.98 2.63
N LEU A 41 -3.88 -16.90 1.91
CA LEU A 41 -4.93 -15.96 2.29
C LEU A 41 -6.31 -16.62 2.35
N ILE A 42 -6.66 -17.43 1.34
CA ILE A 42 -7.90 -18.22 1.34
C ILE A 42 -7.93 -19.17 2.55
N GLY A 43 -6.82 -19.87 2.80
CA GLY A 43 -6.69 -20.74 3.98
C GLY A 43 -6.91 -20.00 5.29
N LEU A 44 -6.32 -18.81 5.45
CA LEU A 44 -6.46 -17.96 6.64
C LEU A 44 -7.91 -17.48 6.83
N LEU A 45 -8.59 -17.12 5.73
CA LEU A 45 -10.01 -16.73 5.76
C LEU A 45 -10.90 -17.87 6.22
N VAL A 46 -10.70 -19.08 5.69
CA VAL A 46 -11.45 -20.28 6.10
C VAL A 46 -11.21 -20.59 7.57
N LEU A 47 -9.95 -20.56 8.01
CA LEU A 47 -9.58 -20.75 9.42
C LEU A 47 -10.25 -19.71 10.33
N GLY A 48 -10.24 -18.44 9.93
CA GLY A 48 -10.91 -17.35 10.64
C GLY A 48 -12.43 -17.52 10.70
N ALA A 49 -13.06 -17.98 9.62
CA ALA A 49 -14.49 -18.26 9.58
C ALA A 49 -14.87 -19.38 10.58
N ILE A 50 -14.10 -20.48 10.60
CA ILE A 50 -14.32 -21.59 11.56
C ILE A 50 -14.15 -21.10 13.00
N TYR A 51 -13.10 -20.31 13.28
CA TYR A 51 -12.90 -19.70 14.60
C TYR A 51 -14.08 -18.82 15.02
N SER A 52 -14.60 -17.99 14.10
CA SER A 52 -15.74 -17.11 14.36
C SER A 52 -17.01 -17.90 14.68
N LEU A 53 -17.28 -18.98 13.94
CA LEU A 53 -18.39 -19.90 14.20
C LEU A 53 -18.24 -20.59 15.57
N ALA A 54 -17.05 -21.09 15.90
CA ALA A 54 -16.79 -21.73 17.19
C ALA A 54 -17.00 -20.76 18.37
N LYS A 55 -16.58 -19.49 18.20
CA LYS A 55 -16.79 -18.44 19.20
C LYS A 55 -18.27 -18.06 19.33
N MET A 56 -18.99 -17.96 18.21
CA MET A 56 -20.42 -17.65 18.19
C MET A 56 -21.25 -18.73 18.89
N TRP A 57 -20.89 -20.00 18.71
CA TRP A 57 -21.55 -21.14 19.37
C TRP A 57 -21.05 -21.43 20.79
N GLY A 58 -20.06 -20.67 21.29
CA GLY A 58 -19.60 -20.78 22.68
C GLY A 58 -18.70 -21.99 22.97
N PHE A 59 -18.02 -22.57 21.97
CA PHE A 59 -17.13 -23.72 22.19
C PHE A 59 -15.83 -23.30 22.89
N PHE A 60 -15.77 -23.45 24.20
CA PHE A 60 -14.63 -23.02 25.02
C PHE A 60 -13.28 -23.64 24.58
N LEU A 61 -13.21 -24.97 24.49
CA LEU A 61 -11.96 -25.67 24.13
C LEU A 61 -11.52 -25.34 22.70
N THR A 62 -12.46 -25.37 21.76
CA THR A 62 -12.19 -25.06 20.35
C THR A 62 -11.69 -23.63 20.21
N THR A 63 -12.38 -22.64 20.78
CA THR A 63 -11.93 -21.24 20.76
C THR A 63 -10.53 -21.07 21.36
N ARG A 64 -10.22 -21.75 22.47
CA ARG A 64 -8.88 -21.73 23.08
C ARG A 64 -7.79 -22.33 22.18
N VAL A 65 -8.06 -23.48 21.57
CA VAL A 65 -7.13 -24.13 20.64
C VAL A 65 -6.88 -23.24 19.42
N PHE A 66 -7.93 -22.69 18.81
CA PHE A 66 -7.79 -21.77 17.68
C PHE A 66 -7.02 -20.50 18.05
N GLN A 67 -7.13 -19.98 19.28
CA GLN A 67 -6.32 -18.85 19.74
C GLN A 67 -4.82 -19.17 19.77
N ILE A 68 -4.45 -20.34 20.30
CA ILE A 68 -3.05 -20.80 20.33
C ILE A 68 -2.56 -21.05 18.90
N LEU A 69 -3.37 -21.74 18.07
CA LEU A 69 -3.05 -21.97 16.66
C LEU A 69 -2.84 -20.65 15.90
N TRP A 70 -3.66 -19.63 16.15
CA TRP A 70 -3.52 -18.32 15.52
C TRP A 70 -2.16 -17.68 15.83
N GLN A 71 -1.69 -17.77 17.08
CA GLN A 71 -0.38 -17.25 17.48
C GLN A 71 0.77 -17.98 16.76
N VAL A 72 0.75 -19.32 16.74
CA VAL A 72 1.77 -20.12 16.05
C VAL A 72 1.73 -19.87 14.54
N LEU A 73 0.53 -19.76 13.96
CA LEU A 73 0.33 -19.50 12.55
C LEU A 73 0.91 -18.15 12.13
N LEU A 74 0.76 -17.09 12.96
CA LEU A 74 1.36 -15.78 12.68
C LEU A 74 2.90 -15.85 12.60
N ILE A 75 3.53 -16.61 13.50
CA ILE A 75 4.99 -16.79 13.49
C ILE A 75 5.42 -17.59 12.26
N LEU A 76 4.73 -18.71 11.96
CA LEU A 76 5.01 -19.52 10.79
C LEU A 76 4.83 -18.73 9.49
N LEU A 77 3.80 -17.90 9.41
CA LEU A 77 3.54 -16.99 8.30
C LEU A 77 4.72 -16.02 8.13
N LEU A 78 5.18 -15.39 9.20
CA LEU A 78 6.31 -14.46 9.14
C LEU A 78 7.58 -15.13 8.60
N ILE A 79 7.86 -16.37 9.02
CA ILE A 79 9.02 -17.14 8.55
C ILE A 79 8.85 -17.52 7.07
N LEU A 80 7.69 -18.05 6.69
CA LEU A 80 7.42 -18.50 5.33
C LEU A 80 7.40 -17.34 4.32
N PHE A 81 6.89 -16.18 4.74
CA PHE A 81 6.81 -14.96 3.91
C PHE A 81 8.02 -14.02 4.06
N GLN A 82 9.08 -14.46 4.74
CA GLN A 82 10.28 -13.62 4.95
C GLN A 82 10.88 -13.15 3.62
N SER A 83 10.89 -14.01 2.61
CA SER A 83 11.48 -13.72 1.29
C SER A 83 10.64 -12.71 0.50
N GLU A 84 9.32 -12.80 0.61
CA GLU A 84 8.35 -11.96 -0.07
C GLU A 84 8.36 -10.55 0.53
N ILE A 85 8.41 -10.45 1.86
CA ILE A 85 8.56 -9.17 2.57
C ILE A 85 9.84 -8.47 2.10
N ARG A 86 10.97 -9.19 2.06
CA ARG A 86 12.23 -8.64 1.56
C ARG A 86 12.10 -8.08 0.14
N GLN A 87 11.56 -8.87 -0.80
CA GLN A 87 11.37 -8.44 -2.19
C GLN A 87 10.46 -7.21 -2.31
N VAL A 88 9.43 -7.10 -1.48
CA VAL A 88 8.55 -5.92 -1.46
C VAL A 88 9.32 -4.69 -0.97
N LEU A 89 10.07 -4.78 0.12
CA LEU A 89 10.86 -3.64 0.62
C LEU A 89 11.92 -3.19 -0.39
N GLU A 90 12.56 -4.13 -1.09
CA GLU A 90 13.53 -3.83 -2.15
C GLU A 90 12.86 -3.09 -3.31
N LYS A 91 11.69 -3.57 -3.78
CA LYS A 91 10.94 -2.93 -4.88
C LYS A 91 10.38 -1.55 -4.50
N VAL A 92 10.08 -1.31 -3.23
CA VAL A 92 9.45 -0.08 -2.73
C VAL A 92 10.48 0.95 -2.26
N SER A 93 11.79 0.71 -2.45
CA SER A 93 12.85 1.63 -2.04
C SER A 93 12.65 3.04 -2.64
N PRO A 94 12.38 4.08 -1.82
CA PRO A 94 12.20 5.46 -2.29
C PRO A 94 13.45 6.00 -2.99
N LEU A 95 14.62 5.44 -2.65
CA LEU A 95 15.91 5.77 -3.27
C LEU A 95 15.96 5.38 -4.75
N ARG A 96 15.16 4.41 -5.20
CA ARG A 96 15.04 4.06 -6.63
C ARG A 96 14.43 5.19 -7.46
N PHE A 97 13.51 5.96 -6.88
CA PHE A 97 12.95 7.17 -7.50
C PHE A 97 13.93 8.37 -7.47
N LEU A 98 14.81 8.45 -6.47
CA LEU A 98 15.84 9.51 -6.37
C LEU A 98 17.08 9.23 -7.22
N ARG A 99 17.30 8.00 -7.70
CA ARG A 99 18.46 7.62 -8.52
C ARG A 99 18.27 8.09 -9.98
N THR A 100 18.42 9.39 -10.20
CA THR A 100 18.21 10.08 -11.49
C THR A 100 19.31 9.88 -12.53
N ARG A 101 20.37 9.12 -12.24
CA ARG A 101 21.30 8.69 -13.30
C ARG A 101 20.68 7.55 -14.09
N LYS A 102 19.91 7.89 -15.13
CA LYS A 102 19.73 7.00 -16.28
C LYS A 102 21.14 6.66 -16.78
N ARG A 103 21.58 5.42 -16.58
CA ARG A 103 22.71 4.85 -17.31
C ARG A 103 22.27 4.75 -18.76
N SER A 104 22.39 5.85 -19.49
CA SER A 104 22.00 5.90 -20.90
C SER A 104 23.13 5.30 -21.70
N PHE A 105 22.81 4.26 -22.47
CA PHE A 105 23.67 3.82 -23.56
C PHE A 105 23.57 4.81 -24.72
N HIS A 106 24.59 4.89 -25.56
CA HIS A 106 24.55 5.73 -26.76
C HIS A 106 23.83 5.01 -27.91
N GLY A 107 23.11 5.75 -28.76
CA GLY A 107 22.36 5.19 -29.89
C GLY A 107 23.25 4.48 -30.94
N ALA A 108 24.47 4.98 -31.14
CA ALA A 108 25.46 4.37 -32.03
C ALA A 108 25.92 2.99 -31.52
N PHE A 109 26.07 2.84 -30.20
CA PHE A 109 26.45 1.57 -29.57
C PHE A 109 25.39 0.50 -29.81
N VAL A 110 24.10 0.81 -29.63
CA VAL A 110 23.01 -0.15 -29.84
C VAL A 110 23.03 -0.73 -31.26
N LYS A 111 23.26 0.11 -32.28
CA LYS A 111 23.35 -0.36 -33.66
C LYS A 111 24.52 -1.32 -33.88
N SER A 112 25.68 -0.98 -33.32
CA SER A 112 26.89 -1.82 -33.39
C SER A 112 26.72 -3.17 -32.67
N LEU A 113 26.13 -3.14 -31.47
CA LEU A 113 25.86 -4.32 -30.67
C LEU A 113 24.93 -5.29 -31.40
N ILE A 114 23.83 -4.77 -31.95
CA ILE A 114 22.84 -5.60 -32.65
C ILE A 114 23.44 -6.24 -33.88
N ARG A 115 24.18 -5.48 -34.69
CA ARG A 115 24.91 -6.04 -35.83
C ARG A 115 25.83 -7.19 -35.38
N THR A 116 26.58 -7.00 -34.31
CA THR A 116 27.48 -8.04 -33.77
C THR A 116 26.72 -9.27 -33.28
N VAL A 117 25.57 -9.09 -32.63
CA VAL A 117 24.73 -10.19 -32.14
C VAL A 117 24.15 -11.03 -33.28
N PHE A 118 23.70 -10.40 -34.37
CA PHE A 118 23.23 -11.12 -35.54
C PHE A 118 24.37 -11.83 -36.30
N GLU A 119 25.53 -11.20 -36.40
CA GLU A 119 26.73 -11.87 -36.96
C GLU A 119 27.12 -13.11 -36.14
N LEU A 120 27.03 -13.07 -34.80
CA LEU A 120 27.24 -14.24 -33.94
C LEU A 120 26.21 -15.35 -34.18
N ALA A 121 24.96 -14.98 -34.47
CA ALA A 121 23.89 -15.93 -34.78
C ALA A 121 24.13 -16.64 -36.12
N ASP A 122 24.55 -15.89 -37.14
CA ASP A 122 24.95 -16.41 -38.46
C ASP A 122 26.16 -17.36 -38.34
N GLU A 123 27.11 -17.03 -37.46
CA GLU A 123 28.29 -17.84 -37.15
C GLU A 123 28.00 -19.04 -36.22
N LYS A 124 26.75 -19.25 -35.78
CA LYS A 124 26.36 -20.31 -34.81
C LYS A 124 27.17 -20.25 -33.51
N THR A 125 27.45 -19.04 -33.05
CA THR A 125 28.19 -18.77 -31.82
C THR A 125 27.22 -18.33 -30.73
N GLY A 126 27.09 -19.16 -29.69
CA GLY A 126 26.24 -18.86 -28.55
C GLY A 126 26.77 -17.67 -27.74
N ALA A 127 25.88 -16.76 -27.37
CA ALA A 127 26.25 -15.56 -26.62
C ALA A 127 25.20 -15.20 -25.57
N LEU A 128 25.65 -14.61 -24.47
CA LEU A 128 24.78 -14.12 -23.40
C LEU A 128 25.27 -12.75 -22.94
N ILE A 129 24.48 -11.72 -23.21
CA ILE A 129 24.84 -10.33 -22.98
C ILE A 129 23.81 -9.71 -22.03
N VAL A 130 24.25 -9.18 -20.89
CA VAL A 130 23.38 -8.53 -19.90
C VAL A 130 23.58 -7.03 -19.95
N LEU A 131 22.55 -6.29 -20.33
CA LEU A 131 22.53 -4.82 -20.34
C LEU A 131 21.95 -4.31 -19.01
N VAL A 132 22.81 -3.69 -18.21
CA VAL A 132 22.47 -3.16 -16.89
C VAL A 132 21.70 -1.86 -17.00
N ARG A 133 20.58 -1.78 -16.26
CA ARG A 133 19.72 -0.60 -16.18
C ARG A 133 19.81 0.05 -14.79
N ASN A 134 18.74 0.04 -14.01
CA ASN A 134 18.70 0.72 -12.72
C ASN A 134 19.11 -0.18 -11.55
N ASP A 135 18.96 -1.48 -11.68
CA ASP A 135 19.36 -2.41 -10.64
C ASP A 135 20.83 -2.83 -10.85
N ASN A 136 21.57 -3.07 -9.77
CA ASN A 136 22.96 -3.54 -9.88
C ASN A 136 22.96 -5.09 -9.93
N PRO A 137 23.43 -5.73 -11.01
CA PRO A 137 23.44 -7.19 -11.07
C PRO A 137 24.54 -7.84 -10.20
N ASP A 138 25.50 -7.07 -9.68
CA ASP A 138 26.69 -7.60 -8.97
C ASP A 138 26.35 -8.56 -7.83
N GLU A 139 25.26 -8.33 -7.08
CA GLU A 139 24.83 -9.20 -5.98
C GLU A 139 24.41 -10.60 -6.46
N PHE A 140 23.99 -10.71 -7.72
CA PHE A 140 23.50 -11.96 -8.31
C PHE A 140 24.56 -12.66 -9.15
N ILE A 141 25.68 -12.02 -9.45
CA ILE A 141 26.77 -12.61 -10.23
C ILE A 141 27.61 -13.49 -9.28
N HIS A 142 27.69 -14.78 -9.58
CA HIS A 142 28.42 -15.74 -8.73
C HIS A 142 29.94 -15.68 -8.93
N SER A 143 30.37 -15.46 -10.18
CA SER A 143 31.79 -15.33 -10.57
C SER A 143 31.88 -14.57 -11.89
N GLY A 144 33.07 -14.07 -12.23
CA GLY A 144 33.35 -13.36 -13.48
C GLY A 144 34.70 -12.64 -13.43
N HIS A 145 35.12 -12.07 -14.55
CA HIS A 145 36.35 -11.28 -14.66
C HIS A 145 36.04 -9.84 -15.04
N THR A 146 36.47 -8.88 -14.22
CA THR A 146 36.38 -7.45 -14.53
C THR A 146 37.35 -7.07 -15.63
N ILE A 147 36.87 -6.45 -16.71
CA ILE A 147 37.70 -6.05 -17.86
C ILE A 147 37.60 -4.57 -18.23
N MET A 148 36.50 -3.90 -17.88
CA MET A 148 36.28 -2.47 -18.15
C MET A 148 36.71 -2.03 -19.57
N ALA A 149 36.19 -2.72 -20.58
CA ALA A 149 36.57 -2.54 -21.98
C ALA A 149 35.45 -1.90 -22.82
N LEU A 150 35.81 -1.25 -23.92
CA LEU A 150 34.82 -0.80 -24.91
C LEU A 150 34.22 -2.01 -25.64
N PRO A 151 32.91 -2.01 -25.92
CA PRO A 151 32.20 -3.14 -26.53
C PRO A 151 32.37 -3.15 -28.05
N GLU A 152 33.61 -3.31 -28.49
CA GLU A 152 33.92 -3.49 -29.91
C GLU A 152 33.47 -4.87 -30.39
N SER A 153 33.00 -4.93 -31.65
CA SER A 153 32.50 -6.17 -32.26
C SER A 153 33.54 -7.31 -32.20
N SER A 154 34.81 -6.99 -32.49
CA SER A 154 35.94 -7.93 -32.42
C SER A 154 36.13 -8.52 -31.02
N LEU A 155 36.02 -7.69 -29.98
CA LEU A 155 36.17 -8.12 -28.59
C LEU A 155 35.01 -9.04 -28.17
N ILE A 156 33.77 -8.65 -28.49
CA ILE A 156 32.58 -9.47 -28.18
C ILE A 156 32.69 -10.84 -28.87
N LYS A 157 33.05 -10.87 -30.16
CA LYS A 157 33.26 -12.13 -30.90
C LYS A 157 34.37 -12.98 -30.30
N THR A 158 35.47 -12.35 -29.87
CA THR A 158 36.58 -13.06 -29.21
C THR A 158 36.12 -13.70 -27.90
N ILE A 159 35.41 -12.95 -27.04
CA ILE A 159 34.91 -13.45 -25.75
C ILE A 159 33.97 -14.66 -25.92
N PHE A 160 33.10 -14.64 -26.93
CA PHE A 160 32.17 -15.75 -27.18
C PHE A 160 32.74 -16.85 -28.08
N SER A 161 33.98 -16.73 -28.53
CA SER A 161 34.60 -17.78 -29.34
C SER A 161 34.83 -19.04 -28.50
N ARG A 162 34.51 -20.21 -29.07
CA ARG A 162 34.57 -21.53 -28.41
C ARG A 162 35.92 -21.91 -27.79
N HIS A 163 36.98 -21.20 -28.16
CA HIS A 163 38.36 -21.47 -27.75
C HIS A 163 38.78 -20.66 -26.52
N THR A 164 37.93 -19.76 -26.02
CA THR A 164 38.26 -18.88 -24.88
C THR A 164 37.59 -19.37 -23.59
N PRO A 165 38.24 -19.30 -22.43
CA PRO A 165 37.59 -19.71 -21.17
C PRO A 165 36.32 -18.91 -20.82
N ALA A 166 36.18 -17.68 -21.33
CA ALA A 166 35.07 -16.79 -21.00
C ALA A 166 33.77 -17.05 -21.79
N HIS A 167 33.81 -17.89 -22.84
CA HIS A 167 32.65 -18.13 -23.73
C HIS A 167 31.46 -18.82 -23.06
N ASP A 168 31.70 -19.47 -21.92
CA ASP A 168 30.71 -20.24 -21.17
C ASP A 168 30.07 -19.44 -20.03
N GLY A 169 29.98 -18.13 -20.23
CA GLY A 169 29.38 -17.19 -19.28
C GLY A 169 28.76 -15.97 -19.97
N ALA A 170 28.26 -15.05 -19.16
CA ALA A 170 27.70 -13.80 -19.63
C ALA A 170 28.74 -12.67 -19.71
N ILE A 171 28.51 -11.70 -20.58
CA ILE A 171 29.15 -10.38 -20.46
C ILE A 171 28.17 -9.39 -19.83
N ILE A 172 28.70 -8.49 -19.00
CA ILE A 172 27.91 -7.46 -18.30
C ILE A 172 28.25 -6.10 -18.89
N LEU A 173 27.26 -5.48 -19.52
CA LEU A 173 27.37 -4.18 -20.15
C LEU A 173 26.70 -3.11 -19.29
N SER A 174 27.44 -2.06 -18.97
CA SER A 174 26.93 -0.92 -18.20
C SER A 174 27.54 0.36 -18.74
N GLN A 175 26.72 1.37 -19.05
CA GLN A 175 27.16 2.70 -19.50
C GLN A 175 28.13 2.63 -20.70
N ASP A 176 27.81 1.80 -21.70
CA ASP A 176 28.63 1.56 -22.91
C ASP A 176 29.99 0.87 -22.68
N TYR A 177 30.23 0.27 -21.51
CA TYR A 177 31.41 -0.55 -21.26
C TYR A 177 31.04 -2.00 -20.95
N ILE A 178 31.86 -2.94 -21.41
CA ILE A 178 31.90 -4.29 -20.86
C ILE A 178 32.60 -4.20 -19.51
N THR A 179 31.81 -4.26 -18.46
CA THR A 179 32.33 -4.22 -17.08
C THR A 179 32.96 -5.55 -16.70
N GLN A 180 32.30 -6.66 -17.03
CA GLN A 180 32.72 -8.02 -16.69
C GLN A 180 32.47 -8.99 -17.85
N MET A 181 33.25 -10.07 -17.91
CA MET A 181 33.10 -11.19 -18.85
C MET A 181 33.17 -12.55 -18.13
N GLY A 182 32.65 -13.60 -18.78
CA GLY A 182 32.65 -14.95 -18.21
C GLY A 182 31.79 -15.06 -16.94
N CYS A 183 30.75 -14.23 -16.83
CA CYS A 183 29.95 -14.15 -15.62
C CYS A 183 29.00 -15.33 -15.47
N VAL A 184 29.03 -15.99 -14.32
CA VAL A 184 28.07 -17.05 -13.97
C VAL A 184 26.85 -16.41 -13.31
N LEU A 185 25.69 -16.59 -13.95
CA LEU A 185 24.41 -16.01 -13.53
C LEU A 185 23.50 -17.06 -12.89
N PRO A 186 22.52 -16.66 -12.06
CA PRO A 186 21.56 -17.58 -11.48
C PRO A 186 20.64 -18.14 -12.57
N LEU A 187 20.37 -19.43 -12.53
CA LEU A 187 19.40 -20.07 -13.40
C LEU A 187 17.98 -19.88 -12.84
N SER A 188 17.01 -19.66 -13.72
CA SER A 188 15.60 -19.62 -13.32
C SER A 188 15.07 -21.01 -12.96
N GLU A 189 14.32 -21.09 -11.85
CA GLU A 189 13.59 -22.28 -11.41
C GLU A 189 12.14 -22.33 -11.96
N LYS A 190 11.76 -21.37 -12.81
CA LYS A 190 10.41 -21.25 -13.36
C LYS A 190 10.05 -22.48 -14.17
N LYS A 191 9.01 -23.19 -13.72
CA LYS A 191 8.40 -24.29 -14.47
C LYS A 191 7.67 -23.72 -15.70
N GLY A 192 7.90 -24.30 -16.87
CA GLY A 192 7.26 -23.88 -18.13
C GLY A 192 8.17 -23.12 -19.11
N ILE A 193 9.46 -23.00 -18.84
CA ILE A 193 10.44 -22.63 -19.89
C ILE A 193 10.53 -23.81 -20.87
N PRO A 194 10.25 -23.64 -22.17
CA PRO A 194 10.36 -24.70 -23.16
C PRO A 194 11.71 -25.44 -23.13
N GLU A 195 11.69 -26.76 -23.31
CA GLU A 195 12.90 -27.59 -23.20
C GLU A 195 13.99 -27.23 -24.20
N GLN A 196 13.60 -26.69 -25.37
CA GLN A 196 14.52 -26.16 -26.40
C GLN A 196 15.40 -24.99 -25.92
N TYR A 197 15.09 -24.38 -24.78
CA TYR A 197 15.90 -23.32 -24.21
C TYR A 197 16.96 -23.89 -23.25
N GLY A 198 18.21 -23.80 -23.70
CA GLY A 198 19.39 -24.23 -22.94
C GLY A 198 19.74 -23.34 -21.74
N THR A 199 20.91 -23.60 -21.15
CA THR A 199 21.40 -22.96 -19.93
C THR A 199 21.52 -21.44 -20.04
N ARG A 200 22.02 -20.90 -21.15
CA ARG A 200 22.13 -19.43 -21.38
C ARG A 200 20.78 -18.73 -21.32
N HIS A 201 19.72 -19.34 -21.85
CA HIS A 201 18.37 -18.79 -21.77
C HIS A 201 17.84 -18.83 -20.32
N ARG A 202 18.07 -19.93 -19.60
CA ARG A 202 17.68 -20.05 -18.19
C ARG A 202 18.42 -19.07 -17.28
N ALA A 203 19.69 -18.82 -17.57
CA ALA A 203 20.51 -17.80 -16.92
C ALA A 203 19.97 -16.38 -17.19
N ALA A 204 19.64 -16.08 -18.46
CA ALA A 204 19.03 -14.81 -18.84
C ALA A 204 17.67 -14.58 -18.14
N VAL A 205 16.83 -15.63 -18.06
CA VAL A 205 15.57 -15.57 -17.30
C VAL A 205 15.87 -15.31 -15.82
N GLY A 206 16.77 -16.07 -15.20
CA GLY A 206 17.04 -15.97 -13.77
C GLY A 206 17.57 -14.60 -13.35
N ILE A 207 18.47 -13.98 -14.13
CA ILE A 207 18.94 -12.61 -13.82
C ILE A 207 17.85 -11.55 -14.08
N SER A 208 17.03 -11.72 -15.13
CA SER A 208 15.95 -10.78 -15.47
C SER A 208 14.73 -10.87 -14.53
N GLU A 209 14.59 -11.96 -13.77
CA GLU A 209 13.58 -12.09 -12.72
C GLU A 209 13.96 -11.31 -11.46
N LYS A 210 15.27 -11.20 -11.20
CA LYS A 210 15.83 -10.53 -10.01
C LYS A 210 16.16 -9.05 -10.24
N THR A 211 16.40 -8.66 -11.49
CA THR A 211 16.84 -7.29 -11.86
C THR A 211 16.02 -6.72 -13.01
N ASP A 212 16.07 -5.40 -13.20
CA ASP A 212 15.51 -4.74 -14.38
C ASP A 212 16.38 -4.83 -15.65
N ALA A 213 17.41 -5.68 -15.66
CA ALA A 213 18.33 -5.84 -16.78
C ALA A 213 17.65 -6.39 -18.04
N VAL A 214 18.18 -6.03 -19.20
CA VAL A 214 17.79 -6.60 -20.49
C VAL A 214 18.86 -7.58 -20.92
N CYS A 215 18.50 -8.85 -21.10
CA CYS A 215 19.43 -9.85 -21.59
C CYS A 215 19.23 -10.08 -23.09
N ILE A 216 20.32 -10.25 -23.81
CA ILE A 216 20.34 -10.71 -25.20
C ILE A 216 21.01 -12.08 -25.20
N VAL A 217 20.37 -13.05 -25.84
CA VAL A 217 20.81 -14.44 -25.93
C VAL A 217 20.88 -14.83 -27.39
N VAL A 218 22.00 -15.40 -27.81
CA VAL A 218 22.17 -16.02 -29.13
C VAL A 218 22.20 -17.53 -28.96
N SER A 219 21.33 -18.25 -29.67
CA SER A 219 21.29 -19.71 -29.65
C SER A 219 22.36 -20.29 -30.58
N GLU A 220 23.26 -21.10 -30.02
CA GLU A 220 24.27 -21.83 -30.81
C GLU A 220 23.68 -22.95 -31.67
N GLU A 221 22.52 -23.47 -31.28
CA GLU A 221 21.85 -24.57 -31.98
C GLU A 221 20.92 -24.06 -33.08
N ARG A 222 20.21 -22.96 -32.81
CA ARG A 222 19.11 -22.47 -33.68
C ARG A 222 19.46 -21.23 -34.47
N SER A 223 20.62 -20.61 -34.25
CA SER A 223 20.98 -19.32 -34.86
C SER A 223 19.93 -18.22 -34.63
N GLU A 224 19.20 -18.30 -33.52
CA GLU A 224 18.17 -17.34 -33.16
C GLU A 224 18.70 -16.32 -32.16
N VAL A 225 18.31 -15.05 -32.34
CA VAL A 225 18.53 -13.97 -31.38
C VAL A 225 17.27 -13.81 -30.54
N SER A 226 17.41 -13.90 -29.22
CA SER A 226 16.32 -13.72 -28.27
C SER A 226 16.69 -12.69 -27.20
N THR A 227 15.70 -11.96 -26.72
CA THR A 227 15.85 -11.07 -25.56
C THR A 227 15.07 -11.61 -24.38
N VAL A 228 15.58 -11.39 -23.18
CA VAL A 228 14.89 -11.74 -21.94
C VAL A 228 14.75 -10.52 -21.05
N THR A 229 13.52 -10.19 -20.70
CA THR A 229 13.17 -9.05 -19.84
C THR A 229 12.07 -9.45 -18.88
N ALA A 230 12.24 -9.17 -17.58
CA ALA A 230 11.25 -9.52 -16.55
C ALA A 230 10.79 -11.00 -16.60
N GLY A 231 11.70 -11.91 -16.93
CA GLY A 231 11.42 -13.35 -17.03
C GLY A 231 10.63 -13.79 -18.27
N GLU A 232 10.44 -12.91 -19.25
CA GLU A 232 9.79 -13.22 -20.54
C GLU A 232 10.84 -13.26 -21.67
N ILE A 233 10.81 -14.33 -22.47
CA ILE A 233 11.68 -14.53 -23.63
C ILE A 233 10.94 -14.07 -24.89
N LYS A 234 11.60 -13.28 -25.73
CA LYS A 234 11.10 -12.89 -27.05
C LYS A 234 12.18 -13.09 -28.10
N THR A 235 11.85 -13.80 -29.18
CA THR A 235 12.75 -14.04 -30.32
C THR A 235 12.58 -12.96 -31.38
N TRP A 236 13.66 -12.64 -32.07
CA TRP A 236 13.73 -11.57 -33.06
C TRP A 236 14.33 -12.10 -34.38
N GLU A 237 13.61 -11.90 -35.47
CA GLU A 237 14.07 -12.24 -36.82
C GLU A 237 14.77 -11.05 -37.49
N GLU A 238 14.24 -9.84 -37.28
CA GLU A 238 14.74 -8.62 -37.92
C GLU A 238 15.58 -7.75 -36.96
N PRO A 239 16.82 -7.37 -37.34
CA PRO A 239 17.69 -6.49 -36.55
C PRO A 239 17.07 -5.13 -36.24
N GLU A 240 16.30 -4.56 -37.16
CA GLU A 240 15.66 -3.25 -37.04
C GLU A 240 14.62 -3.23 -35.92
N HIS A 241 13.82 -4.30 -35.81
CA HIS A 241 12.80 -4.46 -34.78
C HIS A 241 13.44 -4.59 -33.38
N LEU A 242 14.53 -5.37 -33.28
CA LEU A 242 15.29 -5.46 -32.04
C LEU A 242 15.90 -4.09 -31.67
N ALA A 243 16.43 -3.35 -32.63
CA ALA A 243 17.05 -2.04 -32.39
C ALA A 243 16.06 -1.03 -31.83
N LYS A 244 14.85 -0.98 -32.40
CA LYS A 244 13.79 -0.12 -31.90
C LYS A 244 13.40 -0.48 -30.47
N GLN A 245 13.15 -1.76 -30.20
CA GLN A 245 12.76 -2.23 -28.87
C GLN A 245 13.86 -1.98 -27.82
N LEU A 246 15.12 -2.22 -28.18
CA LEU A 246 16.24 -2.05 -27.27
C LEU A 246 16.45 -0.58 -26.90
N LYS A 247 16.29 0.34 -27.87
CA LYS A 247 16.29 1.79 -27.62
C LYS A 247 15.19 2.18 -26.65
N ASP A 248 13.98 1.64 -26.81
CA ASP A 248 12.85 1.91 -25.92
C ASP A 248 13.13 1.43 -24.49
N TRP A 249 13.64 0.20 -24.31
CA TRP A 249 13.96 -0.34 -22.99
C TRP A 249 15.11 0.38 -22.28
N LEU A 250 16.15 0.76 -23.04
CA LEU A 250 17.30 1.50 -22.53
C LEU A 250 17.01 3.00 -22.36
N GLY A 251 15.84 3.48 -22.78
CA GLY A 251 15.46 4.89 -22.69
C GLY A 251 16.31 5.79 -23.58
N ILE A 252 16.90 5.23 -24.65
CA ILE A 252 17.68 5.94 -25.66
C ILE A 252 16.69 6.51 -26.68
N THR A 253 15.98 7.55 -26.27
CA THR A 253 15.07 8.25 -27.17
C THR A 253 15.85 9.31 -27.92
N GLU A 254 15.95 9.17 -29.24
CA GLU A 254 15.80 10.36 -30.08
C GLU A 254 14.31 10.73 -29.98
N SER A 255 14.02 11.90 -29.40
CA SER A 255 12.67 12.38 -29.06
C SER A 255 11.61 12.02 -30.12
N PRO A 256 10.50 11.40 -29.70
CA PRO A 256 9.26 12.17 -29.67
C PRO A 256 8.48 11.96 -28.37
N SER A 257 8.03 13.07 -27.80
CA SER A 257 7.21 13.17 -26.59
C SER A 257 5.92 12.33 -26.66
N VAL A 258 5.85 11.24 -25.91
CA VAL A 258 4.58 10.54 -25.66
C VAL A 258 3.71 11.43 -24.75
N LYS A 259 2.50 11.73 -25.19
CA LYS A 259 1.57 12.63 -24.48
C LYS A 259 1.04 11.93 -23.21
N PRO A 260 1.02 12.59 -22.04
CA PRO A 260 0.60 12.00 -20.76
C PRO A 260 -0.84 11.44 -20.75
N LYS A 261 -1.69 11.85 -21.70
CA LYS A 261 -3.07 11.37 -21.84
C LYS A 261 -3.15 9.89 -22.26
N GLU A 262 -2.20 9.37 -23.02
CA GLU A 262 -2.19 7.95 -23.42
C GLU A 262 -1.75 7.03 -22.29
N TYR A 263 -0.79 7.47 -21.47
CA TYR A 263 -0.37 6.74 -20.27
C TYR A 263 -1.51 6.60 -19.26
N LEU A 264 -2.28 7.67 -19.03
CA LEU A 264 -3.46 7.63 -18.16
C LEU A 264 -4.53 6.66 -18.69
N LYS A 265 -4.79 6.66 -20.00
CA LYS A 265 -5.76 5.74 -20.62
C LYS A 265 -5.37 4.28 -20.43
N LEU A 266 -4.11 3.91 -20.69
CA LEU A 266 -3.65 2.54 -20.46
C LEU A 266 -3.67 2.16 -18.98
N ALA A 267 -3.27 3.07 -18.09
CA ALA A 267 -3.28 2.85 -16.65
C ALA A 267 -4.70 2.63 -16.11
N PHE A 268 -5.73 3.32 -16.64
CA PHE A 268 -7.12 3.16 -16.21
C PHE A 268 -7.80 1.93 -16.83
N VAL A 269 -7.55 1.61 -18.10
CA VAL A 269 -8.27 0.56 -18.84
C VAL A 269 -7.71 -0.85 -18.56
N LYS A 270 -6.42 -1.01 -18.25
CA LYS A 270 -5.84 -2.33 -17.93
C LYS A 270 -6.27 -2.78 -16.52
N ASN A 271 -6.73 -4.04 -16.40
CA ASN A 271 -7.12 -4.70 -15.13
C ASN A 271 -8.26 -4.04 -14.34
N TRP A 272 -9.29 -3.52 -15.01
CA TRP A 272 -10.40 -2.81 -14.34
C TRP A 272 -11.15 -3.67 -13.30
N GLY A 273 -11.32 -4.98 -13.56
CA GLY A 273 -12.01 -5.90 -12.64
C GLY A 273 -11.32 -6.05 -11.28
N ALA A 274 -9.98 -6.09 -11.26
CA ALA A 274 -9.20 -6.14 -10.02
C ALA A 274 -9.31 -4.84 -9.21
N LYS A 275 -9.42 -3.70 -9.88
CA LYS A 275 -9.60 -2.40 -9.22
C LYS A 275 -10.97 -2.29 -8.56
N LEU A 276 -12.02 -2.75 -9.26
CA LEU A 276 -13.35 -2.83 -8.67
C LEU A 276 -13.40 -3.78 -7.47
N GLY A 277 -12.74 -4.94 -7.56
CA GLY A 277 -12.63 -5.87 -6.45
C GLY A 277 -11.96 -5.25 -5.23
N ALA A 278 -10.85 -4.53 -5.42
CA ALA A 278 -10.16 -3.80 -4.36
C ALA A 278 -11.06 -2.72 -3.74
N LEU A 279 -11.74 -1.92 -4.57
CA LEU A 279 -12.68 -0.87 -4.11
C LEU A 279 -13.83 -1.46 -3.29
N ALA A 280 -14.41 -2.58 -3.74
CA ALA A 280 -15.49 -3.25 -3.04
C ALA A 280 -15.04 -3.77 -1.67
N MET A 281 -13.86 -4.42 -1.60
CA MET A 281 -13.31 -4.93 -0.35
C MET A 281 -13.05 -3.81 0.66
N VAL A 282 -12.44 -2.70 0.21
CA VAL A 282 -12.18 -1.53 1.07
C VAL A 282 -13.47 -0.87 1.51
N SER A 283 -14.46 -0.76 0.63
CA SER A 283 -15.77 -0.16 0.97
C SER A 283 -16.53 -1.01 2.00
N VAL A 284 -16.49 -2.34 1.89
CA VAL A 284 -17.09 -3.26 2.88
C VAL A 284 -16.37 -3.16 4.22
N ALA A 285 -15.03 -3.14 4.22
CA ALA A 285 -14.24 -2.98 5.43
C ALA A 285 -14.52 -1.63 6.12
N TRP A 286 -14.60 -0.55 5.34
CA TRP A 286 -14.94 0.78 5.85
C TRP A 286 -16.34 0.80 6.47
N LEU A 287 -17.35 0.18 5.83
CA LEU A 287 -18.70 0.10 6.38
C LEU A 287 -18.74 -0.62 7.74
N ILE A 288 -18.03 -1.74 7.88
CA ILE A 288 -17.98 -2.51 9.12
C ILE A 288 -17.30 -1.71 10.24
N LEU A 289 -16.20 -1.02 9.93
CA LEU A 289 -15.43 -0.26 10.91
C LEU A 289 -16.09 1.08 11.27
N ALA A 290 -16.67 1.78 10.29
CA ALA A 290 -17.38 3.04 10.48
C ALA A 290 -18.63 2.85 11.35
N SER A 291 -19.26 1.66 11.30
CA SER A 291 -20.40 1.32 12.14
C SER A 291 -20.09 1.31 13.65
N GLN A 292 -18.82 1.20 14.06
CA GLN A 292 -18.43 1.07 15.47
C GLN A 292 -17.88 2.35 16.12
N GLN A 293 -17.82 3.49 15.41
CA GLN A 293 -17.23 4.70 15.97
C GLN A 293 -18.23 5.53 16.79
N GLU A 294 -18.07 5.53 18.12
CA GLU A 294 -18.72 6.50 19.01
C GLU A 294 -18.08 7.88 18.84
N VAL A 295 -18.89 8.90 18.54
CA VAL A 295 -18.40 10.27 18.40
C VAL A 295 -18.44 10.94 19.78
N LYS A 296 -17.33 11.56 20.19
CA LYS A 296 -17.24 12.37 21.41
C LYS A 296 -17.29 13.85 21.03
N ILE A 297 -18.21 14.62 21.62
CA ILE A 297 -18.30 16.07 21.39
C ILE A 297 -18.30 16.79 22.73
N ASP A 298 -17.49 17.85 22.80
CA ASP A 298 -17.53 18.83 23.88
C ASP A 298 -18.51 19.95 23.51
N MET A 299 -19.50 20.20 24.37
CA MET A 299 -20.50 21.25 24.18
C MET A 299 -20.60 22.13 25.41
N ILE A 300 -20.74 23.44 25.20
CA ILE A 300 -21.03 24.40 26.26
C ILE A 300 -22.56 24.50 26.38
N ALA A 301 -23.10 24.04 27.50
CA ALA A 301 -24.51 24.13 27.83
C ALA A 301 -24.77 25.32 28.75
N GLN A 302 -25.89 26.03 28.54
CA GLN A 302 -26.34 27.10 29.42
C GLN A 302 -27.08 26.50 30.62
N VAL A 303 -26.82 27.06 31.80
CA VAL A 303 -27.49 26.64 33.04
C VAL A 303 -28.85 27.31 33.12
N LYS A 304 -29.92 26.50 33.14
CA LYS A 304 -31.29 26.97 33.34
C LYS A 304 -31.69 26.68 34.79
N HIS A 305 -32.08 27.72 35.50
CA HIS A 305 -32.54 27.62 36.89
C HIS A 305 -34.05 27.35 36.89
N VAL A 306 -34.50 26.37 37.66
CA VAL A 306 -35.91 25.97 37.79
C VAL A 306 -36.31 26.08 39.26
N ASN A 307 -37.57 26.43 39.54
CA ASN A 307 -38.13 26.60 40.89
C ASN A 307 -37.39 27.64 41.75
N ILE A 308 -37.20 28.87 41.23
CA ILE A 308 -36.68 29.97 42.04
C ILE A 308 -37.76 30.36 43.06
N PRO A 309 -37.50 30.31 44.39
CA PRO A 309 -38.46 30.75 45.39
C PRO A 309 -38.83 32.23 45.18
N ALA A 310 -40.12 32.57 45.31
CA ALA A 310 -40.66 33.90 44.98
C ALA A 310 -40.06 35.08 45.78
N GLU A 311 -39.24 34.79 46.80
CA GLU A 311 -38.60 35.75 47.70
C GLU A 311 -37.12 36.00 47.40
N LEU A 312 -36.52 35.35 46.39
CA LEU A 312 -35.08 35.37 46.11
C LEU A 312 -34.76 35.76 44.65
N ILE A 313 -33.65 36.47 44.45
CA ILE A 313 -33.05 36.77 43.15
C ILE A 313 -31.63 36.21 43.05
N LEU A 314 -31.20 35.93 41.82
CA LEU A 314 -29.82 35.51 41.54
C LEU A 314 -28.87 36.69 41.75
N GLY A 315 -27.95 36.56 42.71
CA GLY A 315 -26.89 37.53 42.95
C GLY A 315 -25.81 37.52 41.87
N PRO A 316 -24.97 38.57 41.79
CA PRO A 316 -23.83 38.62 40.88
C PRO A 316 -22.84 37.46 41.17
N HIS A 317 -22.17 36.97 40.11
CA HIS A 317 -21.18 35.86 40.11
C HIS A 317 -21.71 34.40 40.07
N SER A 318 -22.99 34.16 39.79
CA SER A 318 -23.49 32.80 39.51
C SER A 318 -22.99 32.28 38.15
N ALA A 319 -22.56 31.00 38.07
CA ALA A 319 -21.98 30.46 36.84
C ALA A 319 -23.04 30.30 35.74
N LYS A 320 -22.75 30.83 34.54
CA LYS A 320 -23.70 30.93 33.43
C LYS A 320 -23.60 29.78 32.41
N SER A 321 -22.53 28.98 32.47
CA SER A 321 -22.23 27.96 31.47
C SER A 321 -21.46 26.78 32.06
N VAL A 322 -21.73 25.57 31.54
CA VAL A 322 -21.05 24.33 31.90
C VAL A 322 -20.57 23.65 30.62
N SER A 323 -19.34 23.12 30.62
CA SER A 323 -18.83 22.30 29.53
C SER A 323 -19.16 20.83 29.77
N LEU A 324 -19.80 20.19 28.80
CA LEU A 324 -20.23 18.80 28.82
C LEU A 324 -19.49 18.02 27.74
N THR A 325 -18.87 16.90 28.12
CA THR A 325 -18.33 15.93 27.16
C THR A 325 -19.34 14.80 26.99
N LEU A 326 -19.95 14.74 25.81
CA LEU A 326 -21.01 13.79 25.47
C LEU A 326 -20.49 12.75 24.48
N SER A 327 -20.92 11.50 24.63
CA SER A 327 -20.65 10.42 23.68
C SER A 327 -21.92 9.75 23.20
N GLY A 328 -21.95 9.40 21.91
CA GLY A 328 -23.09 8.72 21.31
C GLY A 328 -22.90 8.51 19.81
N SER A 329 -23.94 7.99 19.17
CA SER A 329 -23.95 7.82 17.70
C SER A 329 -23.89 9.19 17.00
N ARG A 330 -23.28 9.23 15.80
CA ARG A 330 -23.14 10.46 15.00
C ARG A 330 -24.49 11.14 14.71
N ASN A 331 -25.56 10.36 14.58
CA ASN A 331 -26.92 10.84 14.32
C ASN A 331 -27.57 11.46 15.57
N SER A 332 -27.43 10.81 16.73
CA SER A 332 -27.94 11.34 18.02
C SER A 332 -27.30 12.68 18.37
N ILE A 333 -26.00 12.83 18.09
CA ILE A 333 -25.27 14.07 18.37
C ILE A 333 -25.64 15.20 17.41
N LYS A 334 -25.94 14.89 16.14
CA LYS A 334 -26.44 15.88 15.18
C LYS A 334 -27.84 16.39 15.58
N ALA A 335 -28.71 15.50 16.04
CA ALA A 335 -30.02 15.87 16.60
C ALA A 335 -29.87 16.74 17.86
N LEU A 336 -28.93 16.40 18.75
CA LEU A 336 -28.64 17.17 19.96
C LEU A 336 -28.14 18.58 19.65
N LYS A 337 -27.28 18.75 18.64
CA LYS A 337 -26.78 20.06 18.22
C LYS A 337 -27.88 20.98 17.66
N ALA A 338 -28.95 20.41 17.12
CA ALA A 338 -30.09 21.16 16.60
C ALA A 338 -31.09 21.60 17.69
N GLN A 339 -31.26 20.81 18.76
CA GLN A 339 -32.18 21.11 19.87
C GLN A 339 -31.53 21.90 21.01
N GLY A 340 -30.21 21.82 21.16
CA GLY A 340 -29.47 22.41 22.28
C GLY A 340 -29.61 21.60 23.57
N VAL A 341 -28.65 21.75 24.47
CA VAL A 341 -28.63 21.02 25.76
C VAL A 341 -28.82 22.03 26.89
N GLY A 342 -29.84 21.82 27.71
CA GLY A 342 -30.07 22.58 28.94
C GLY A 342 -29.58 21.79 30.16
N VAL A 343 -28.80 22.42 31.03
CA VAL A 343 -28.51 21.88 32.37
C VAL A 343 -29.49 22.50 33.33
N TYR A 344 -30.37 21.68 33.93
CA TYR A 344 -31.41 22.15 34.84
C TYR A 344 -30.95 22.02 36.28
N VAL A 345 -31.00 23.13 37.01
CA VAL A 345 -30.66 23.17 38.43
C VAL A 345 -31.90 23.60 39.19
N ASP A 346 -32.38 22.69 40.04
CA ASP A 346 -33.53 22.90 40.92
C ASP A 346 -33.11 23.65 42.18
N LEU A 347 -33.81 24.75 42.50
CA LEU A 347 -33.47 25.68 43.58
C LEU A 347 -34.52 25.70 44.71
N GLU A 348 -35.55 24.84 44.66
CA GLU A 348 -36.73 24.88 45.55
C GLU A 348 -36.39 24.81 47.05
N ARG A 349 -35.28 24.15 47.41
CA ARG A 349 -34.89 23.87 48.81
C ARG A 349 -33.77 24.77 49.35
N LEU A 350 -33.42 25.84 48.64
CA LEU A 350 -32.27 26.68 48.98
C LEU A 350 -32.70 28.00 49.65
N SER A 351 -32.02 28.34 50.75
CA SER A 351 -32.20 29.59 51.49
C SER A 351 -31.22 30.68 51.03
N SER A 352 -31.43 31.93 51.46
CA SER A 352 -30.52 33.05 51.15
C SER A 352 -29.06 32.75 51.53
N GLY A 353 -28.11 32.99 50.62
CA GLY A 353 -26.69 32.71 50.82
C GLY A 353 -25.99 32.06 49.62
N THR A 354 -24.71 31.72 49.78
CA THR A 354 -23.90 31.06 48.75
C THR A 354 -23.97 29.54 48.89
N HIS A 355 -24.48 28.87 47.85
CA HIS A 355 -24.63 27.42 47.81
C HIS A 355 -23.74 26.80 46.74
N GLN A 356 -23.18 25.62 47.03
CA GLN A 356 -22.40 24.84 46.09
C GLN A 356 -23.17 23.59 45.69
N ILE A 357 -23.57 23.50 44.41
CA ILE A 357 -24.37 22.40 43.89
C ILE A 357 -23.48 21.48 43.07
N LEU A 358 -23.53 20.18 43.34
CA LEU A 358 -22.85 19.15 42.57
C LEU A 358 -23.69 18.78 41.34
N LEU A 359 -23.11 18.88 40.15
CA LEU A 359 -23.78 18.48 38.90
C LEU A 359 -23.65 16.97 38.70
N SER A 360 -24.77 16.29 38.47
CA SER A 360 -24.83 14.86 38.16
C SER A 360 -25.64 14.61 36.89
N ALA A 361 -25.57 13.41 36.33
CA ALA A 361 -26.25 13.04 35.07
C ALA A 361 -27.78 13.20 35.15
N LYS A 362 -28.36 13.22 36.36
CA LYS A 362 -29.80 13.45 36.60
C LYS A 362 -30.26 14.90 36.37
N ASN A 363 -29.32 15.84 36.28
CA ASN A 363 -29.57 17.27 36.10
C ASN A 363 -29.48 17.70 34.62
N ILE A 364 -29.25 16.75 33.71
CA ILE A 364 -29.01 16.98 32.29
C ILE A 364 -30.04 16.18 31.50
N ASP A 365 -30.92 16.89 30.79
CA ASP A 365 -31.91 16.26 29.93
C ASP A 365 -31.25 15.88 28.59
N LEU A 366 -31.27 14.58 28.26
CA LEU A 366 -30.57 14.03 27.10
C LEU A 366 -31.51 13.11 26.33
N PRO A 367 -31.52 13.18 24.99
CA PRO A 367 -32.24 12.22 24.17
C PRO A 367 -31.62 10.82 24.28
N LEU A 368 -32.45 9.80 24.00
CA LEU A 368 -32.06 8.38 24.08
C LEU A 368 -30.80 8.09 23.25
N GLY A 369 -29.84 7.38 23.85
CA GLY A 369 -28.60 6.95 23.18
C GLY A 369 -27.41 7.91 23.29
N ILE A 370 -27.45 8.89 24.21
CA ILE A 370 -26.32 9.78 24.52
C ILE A 370 -25.94 9.64 26.00
N SER A 371 -24.66 9.43 26.27
CA SER A 371 -24.11 9.37 27.63
C SER A 371 -23.23 10.58 27.93
N VAL A 372 -23.31 11.07 29.17
CA VAL A 372 -22.41 12.10 29.68
C VAL A 372 -21.18 11.43 30.26
N ASN A 373 -20.02 11.69 29.65
CA ASN A 373 -18.76 11.15 30.14
C ASN A 373 -18.10 12.07 31.16
N ASN A 374 -18.24 13.40 31.00
CA ASN A 374 -17.65 14.35 31.92
C ASN A 374 -18.40 15.68 31.95
N VAL A 375 -18.41 16.32 33.12
CA VAL A 375 -19.05 17.63 33.38
C VAL A 375 -18.02 18.54 34.03
N ARG A 376 -17.76 19.71 33.43
CA ARG A 376 -16.80 20.70 33.94
C ARG A 376 -17.41 22.10 34.02
N PRO A 377 -17.37 22.78 35.19
CA PRO A 377 -16.91 22.30 36.50
C PRO A 377 -17.89 21.30 37.13
N LYS A 378 -17.40 20.41 38.02
CA LYS A 378 -18.25 19.43 38.72
C LYS A 378 -19.21 20.06 39.73
N SER A 379 -18.89 21.26 40.21
CA SER A 379 -19.74 22.03 41.10
C SER A 379 -19.91 23.47 40.61
N ILE A 380 -21.11 24.01 40.82
CA ILE A 380 -21.43 25.42 40.53
C ILE A 380 -21.72 26.13 41.84
N ARG A 381 -21.21 27.36 41.97
CA ARG A 381 -21.60 28.29 43.05
C ARG A 381 -22.80 29.11 42.58
N ILE A 382 -23.85 29.12 43.39
CA ILE A 382 -25.05 29.92 43.18
C ILE A 382 -25.22 30.83 44.39
N ASN A 383 -25.39 32.13 44.15
CA ASN A 383 -25.65 33.10 45.19
C ASN A 383 -27.11 33.55 45.09
N LEU A 384 -27.88 33.36 46.17
CA LEU A 384 -29.29 33.76 46.25
C LEU A 384 -29.41 34.93 47.23
N GLU A 385 -29.92 36.06 46.75
CA GLU A 385 -30.15 37.28 47.53
C GLU A 385 -31.65 37.49 47.74
N PRO A 386 -32.08 38.05 48.89
CA PRO A 386 -33.48 38.37 49.12
C PRO A 386 -33.96 39.46 48.17
N LEU A 387 -35.16 39.28 47.62
CA LEU A 387 -35.83 40.24 46.74
C LEU A 387 -36.05 41.54 47.52
N LYS A 388 -35.22 42.56 47.28
CA LYS A 388 -35.41 43.90 47.88
C LYS A 388 -36.77 44.46 47.46
N LYS A 389 -37.74 44.43 48.36
CA LYS A 389 -38.99 45.21 48.22
C LYS A 389 -38.62 46.69 48.15
N LYS A 390 -38.95 47.32 47.03
CA LYS A 390 -38.81 48.77 46.83
C LYS A 390 -39.74 49.47 47.83
N VAL A 391 -39.21 49.97 48.94
CA VAL A 391 -39.92 50.93 49.78
C VAL A 391 -39.99 52.23 48.97
N ARG A 392 -41.21 52.78 48.91
CA ARG A 392 -41.66 53.81 47.97
C ARG A 392 -40.92 55.13 48.11
#